data_AF-A0A7K1CDE8-F1
#
_entry.id   AF-A0A7K1CDE8-F1
#
_cell.length_a   1.000
_cell.length_b   1.000
_cell.length_c   1.000
_cell.angle_alpha   90.00
_cell.angle_beta   90.00
_cell.angle_gamma   90.00
#
_symmetry.space_group_name_H-M   'P 1'
#
loop_
_entity.id
_entity.type
_entity.pdbx_description
1 polymer ?
#
loop_
_entity_poly.entity_id
_entity_poly.type
_entity_poly.pdbx_seq_one_letter_code
_entity_poly.pdbx_strand_id
1 'polypeptide(L)'
;MRIIHIPRAVFALAGGLFITFSQSHAAVIGLLVFALFALLTGISTLLVERRVGEKKLLPLSVVNLVGSVFALVALFQTGGFQQAWYAYAPATHSTYSPNAAQLGLLLIVVAGWALVTGSIEIYLGSKEGFSERSGRDFLISAFFSIALAVLFLLVAPDVVSTVGFFGAYLMLLGVHWGIAAAGEGKK
;
A
#
# COMPACT_ATOMS: atom_id res chain seq x y z
N MET A 1 18.89 6.40 8.34
CA MET A 1 17.80 5.93 7.46
C MET A 1 17.42 4.46 7.63
N ARG A 2 18.34 3.53 7.95
CA ARG A 2 18.04 2.07 8.08
C ARG A 2 16.84 1.71 8.97
N ILE A 3 16.74 2.34 10.15
CA ILE A 3 15.69 2.03 11.14
C ILE A 3 14.27 2.33 10.60
N ILE A 4 14.10 3.28 9.69
CA ILE A 4 12.77 3.65 9.19
C ILE A 4 12.23 2.67 8.15
N HIS A 5 13.11 1.92 7.48
CA HIS A 5 12.73 0.94 6.47
C HIS A 5 12.28 -0.39 7.09
N ILE A 6 12.79 -0.76 8.27
CA ILE A 6 12.42 -2.01 8.96
C ILE A 6 10.91 -2.13 9.19
N PRO A 7 10.22 -1.18 9.88
CA PRO A 7 8.79 -1.32 10.12
C PRO A 7 8.01 -1.33 8.80
N ARG A 8 8.39 -0.48 7.84
CA ARG A 8 7.76 -0.43 6.52
C ARG A 8 7.87 -1.78 5.80
N ALA A 9 9.04 -2.40 5.82
CA ALA A 9 9.29 -3.72 5.23
C ALA A 9 8.43 -4.81 5.88
N VAL A 10 8.40 -4.86 7.21
CA VAL A 10 7.63 -5.86 7.96
C VAL A 10 6.14 -5.78 7.62
N PHE A 11 5.55 -4.58 7.64
CA PHE A 11 4.11 -4.43 7.34
C PHE A 11 3.78 -4.71 5.88
N ALA A 12 4.67 -4.34 4.95
CA ALA A 12 4.51 -4.65 3.54
C ALA A 12 4.57 -6.17 3.30
N LEU A 13 5.57 -6.86 3.85
CA LEU A 13 5.67 -8.33 3.74
C LEU A 13 4.48 -9.03 4.39
N ALA A 14 4.07 -8.61 5.59
CA ALA A 14 2.93 -9.20 6.27
C ALA A 14 1.64 -9.06 5.45
N GLY A 15 1.36 -7.87 4.92
CA GLY A 15 0.19 -7.62 4.07
C GLY A 15 0.25 -8.37 2.74
N GLY A 16 1.41 -8.37 2.08
CA GLY A 16 1.62 -9.07 0.80
C GLY A 16 1.49 -10.59 0.92
N LEU A 17 2.09 -11.18 1.96
CA LEU A 17 1.96 -12.61 2.26
C LEU A 17 0.51 -12.97 2.58
N PHE A 18 -0.15 -12.19 3.43
CA PHE A 18 -1.55 -12.42 3.76
C PHE A 18 -2.46 -12.42 2.53
N ILE A 19 -2.29 -11.44 1.62
CA ILE A 19 -3.05 -11.40 0.36
C ILE A 19 -2.75 -12.63 -0.51
N THR A 20 -1.47 -12.98 -0.66
CA THR A 20 -1.03 -14.06 -1.58
C THR A 20 -1.56 -15.43 -1.16
N PHE A 21 -1.68 -15.68 0.15
CA PHE A 21 -2.19 -16.94 0.69
C PHE A 21 -3.68 -16.88 1.09
N SER A 22 -4.35 -15.75 0.88
CA SER A 22 -5.78 -15.61 1.15
C SER A 22 -6.58 -16.26 0.02
N GLN A 23 -7.49 -17.17 0.38
CA GLN A 23 -8.46 -17.73 -0.58
C GLN A 23 -9.48 -16.67 -1.03
N SER A 24 -9.80 -15.71 -0.15
CA SER A 24 -10.72 -14.62 -0.45
C SER A 24 -9.99 -13.49 -1.16
N HIS A 25 -10.46 -13.18 -2.36
CA HIS A 25 -9.96 -12.06 -3.17
C HIS A 25 -10.91 -10.85 -3.12
N ALA A 26 -11.80 -10.82 -2.12
CA ALA A 26 -12.81 -9.77 -1.96
C ALA A 26 -12.19 -8.37 -1.84
N ALA A 27 -12.83 -7.36 -2.42
CA ALA A 27 -12.39 -5.96 -2.32
C ALA A 27 -12.30 -5.49 -0.87
N VAL A 28 -13.13 -6.06 0.02
CA VAL A 28 -13.06 -5.85 1.47
C VAL A 28 -11.69 -6.23 2.03
N ILE A 29 -11.10 -7.34 1.58
CA ILE A 29 -9.77 -7.80 2.00
C ILE A 29 -8.70 -6.82 1.55
N GLY A 30 -8.77 -6.38 0.28
CA GLY A 30 -7.87 -5.35 -0.24
C GLY A 30 -7.92 -4.05 0.57
N LEU A 31 -9.12 -3.54 0.86
CA LEU A 31 -9.32 -2.31 1.64
C LEU A 31 -8.78 -2.44 3.07
N LEU A 32 -9.02 -3.58 3.72
CA LEU A 32 -8.54 -3.83 5.09
C LEU A 32 -7.03 -3.92 5.17
N VAL A 33 -6.42 -4.70 4.27
CA VAL A 33 -4.97 -4.85 4.23
C VAL A 33 -4.32 -3.51 3.91
N PHE A 34 -4.88 -2.75 2.96
CA PHE A 34 -4.41 -1.40 2.67
C PHE A 34 -4.56 -0.46 3.86
N ALA A 35 -5.71 -0.44 4.52
CA ALA A 35 -5.96 0.39 5.70
C ALA A 35 -4.95 0.11 6.82
N LEU A 36 -4.71 -1.16 7.13
CA LEU A 36 -3.74 -1.59 8.15
C LEU A 36 -2.31 -1.28 7.74
N PHE A 37 -1.92 -1.59 6.51
CA PHE A 37 -0.60 -1.29 5.98
C PHE A 37 -0.31 0.22 6.06
N ALA A 38 -1.21 1.05 5.53
CA ALA A 38 -1.05 2.50 5.52
C ALA A 38 -1.06 3.08 6.95
N LEU A 39 -1.90 2.57 7.85
CA LEU A 39 -1.90 2.98 9.25
C LEU A 39 -0.56 2.68 9.94
N LEU A 40 -0.13 1.43 9.87
CA LEU A 40 1.05 0.94 10.58
C LEU A 40 2.33 1.59 10.03
N THR A 41 2.44 1.75 8.71
CA THR A 41 3.55 2.47 8.09
C THR A 41 3.52 3.96 8.40
N GLY A 42 2.35 4.60 8.38
CA GLY A 42 2.15 6.01 8.72
C GLY A 42 2.55 6.33 10.17
N ILE A 43 2.04 5.56 11.13
CA ILE A 43 2.38 5.69 12.56
C ILE A 43 3.87 5.41 12.79
N SER A 44 4.40 4.31 12.24
CA SER A 44 5.79 3.94 12.48
C SER A 44 6.76 4.97 11.92
N THR A 45 6.48 5.52 10.74
CA THR A 45 7.29 6.59 10.15
C THR A 45 7.25 7.83 11.04
N LEU A 46 6.05 8.26 11.49
CA LEU A 46 5.89 9.39 12.40
C LEU A 46 6.67 9.22 13.71
N LEU A 47 6.57 8.03 14.33
CA LEU A 47 7.22 7.75 15.59
C LEU A 47 8.75 7.71 15.46
N VAL A 48 9.27 7.12 14.38
CA VAL A 48 10.73 7.09 14.14
C VAL A 48 11.25 8.50 13.86
N GLU A 49 10.58 9.29 13.03
CA GLU A 49 10.97 10.68 12.77
C GLU A 49 10.97 11.55 14.02
N ARG A 50 9.93 11.42 14.86
CA ARG A 50 9.87 12.10 16.16
C ARG A 50 11.02 11.70 17.08
N ARG A 51 11.44 10.43 17.09
CA ARG A 51 12.55 9.94 17.92
C ARG A 51 13.91 10.42 17.41
N VAL A 52 14.09 10.51 16.09
CA VAL A 52 15.38 10.90 15.48
C VAL A 52 15.51 12.42 15.33
N GLY A 53 14.42 13.18 15.42
CA GLY A 53 14.42 14.65 15.29
C GLY A 53 14.42 15.14 13.84
N GLU A 54 14.26 14.24 12.88
CA GLU A 54 14.17 14.51 11.45
C GLU A 54 12.71 14.73 11.02
N LYS A 55 12.49 15.45 9.92
CA LYS A 55 11.14 15.74 9.37
C LYS A 55 10.98 15.36 7.90
N LYS A 56 11.88 14.54 7.39
CA LYS A 56 12.04 14.29 5.96
C LYS A 56 10.89 13.45 5.39
N LEU A 57 10.40 12.47 6.13
CA LEU A 57 9.37 11.52 5.75
C LEU A 57 7.98 11.87 6.33
N LEU A 58 7.84 12.99 7.04
CA LEU A 58 6.56 13.44 7.57
C LEU A 58 5.48 13.53 6.48
N PRO A 59 5.77 14.03 5.25
CA PRO A 59 4.78 14.03 4.18
C PRO A 59 4.28 12.60 3.85
N LEU A 60 5.17 11.61 3.80
CA LEU A 60 4.79 10.21 3.57
C LEU A 60 3.95 9.65 4.71
N SER A 61 4.31 9.97 5.96
CA SER A 61 3.52 9.58 7.12
C SER A 61 2.09 10.13 7.04
N VAL A 62 1.94 11.42 6.72
CA VAL A 62 0.62 12.06 6.60
C VAL A 62 -0.19 11.41 5.48
N VAL A 63 0.39 11.18 4.31
CA VAL A 63 -0.31 10.55 3.17
C VAL A 63 -0.74 9.13 3.49
N ASN A 64 0.09 8.35 4.20
CA ASN A 64 -0.27 7.01 4.66
C ASN A 64 -1.43 7.04 5.68
N LEU A 65 -1.41 7.96 6.64
CA LEU A 65 -2.49 8.10 7.61
C LEU A 65 -3.80 8.53 6.94
N VAL A 66 -3.74 9.50 6.02
CA VAL A 66 -4.90 9.96 5.25
C VAL A 66 -5.43 8.83 4.36
N GLY A 67 -4.56 8.09 3.67
CA GLY A 67 -4.93 6.91 2.88
C GLY A 67 -5.62 5.85 3.73
N SER A 68 -5.11 5.57 4.93
CA SER A 68 -5.75 4.65 5.88
C SER A 68 -7.15 5.10 6.28
N VAL A 69 -7.34 6.40 6.59
CA VAL A 69 -8.65 6.96 6.91
C VAL A 69 -9.61 6.80 5.73
N PHE A 70 -9.20 7.14 4.51
CA PHE A 70 -10.04 6.97 3.32
C PHE A 70 -10.41 5.52 3.07
N ALA A 71 -9.48 4.58 3.30
CA ALA A 71 -9.76 3.15 3.17
C ALA A 71 -10.79 2.65 4.19
N LEU A 72 -10.69 3.11 5.44
CA LEU A 72 -11.66 2.80 6.47
C LEU A 72 -13.03 3.40 6.14
N VAL A 73 -13.07 4.66 5.70
CA VAL A 73 -14.32 5.31 5.26
C VAL A 73 -14.94 4.53 4.10
N ALA A 74 -14.16 4.14 3.09
CA ALA A 74 -14.63 3.32 1.98
C ALA A 74 -15.20 1.98 2.47
N LEU A 75 -14.48 1.30 3.37
CA LEU A 75 -14.92 0.04 3.97
C LEU A 75 -16.28 0.18 4.66
N PHE A 76 -16.47 1.20 5.49
CA PHE A 76 -17.72 1.41 6.22
C PHE A 76 -18.87 1.86 5.31
N GLN A 77 -18.59 2.71 4.32
CA GLN A 77 -19.60 3.18 3.36
C GLN A 77 -20.15 2.05 2.48
N THR A 78 -19.37 0.99 2.26
CA THR A 78 -19.80 -0.16 1.43
C THR A 78 -20.29 -1.35 2.25
N GLY A 79 -20.65 -1.15 3.52
CA GLY A 79 -21.21 -2.20 4.37
C GLY A 79 -20.19 -3.21 4.92
N GLY A 80 -18.91 -2.85 4.97
CA GLY A 80 -17.85 -3.59 5.66
C GLY A 80 -17.75 -5.07 5.27
N PHE A 81 -17.71 -5.93 6.30
CA PHE A 81 -17.74 -7.39 6.13
C PHE A 81 -19.16 -7.94 5.98
N GLN A 82 -20.19 -7.14 6.23
CA GLN A 82 -21.58 -7.61 6.31
C GLN A 82 -22.16 -8.05 4.95
N GLN A 83 -21.64 -7.57 3.80
CA GLN A 83 -22.18 -7.91 2.48
C GLN A 83 -21.38 -8.96 1.69
N ALA A 84 -20.08 -9.10 1.93
CA ALA A 84 -19.18 -9.91 1.08
C ALA A 84 -18.69 -11.22 1.72
N TRP A 85 -18.73 -11.36 3.05
CA TRP A 85 -18.20 -12.54 3.75
C TRP A 85 -19.19 -13.72 3.81
N TYR A 86 -20.49 -13.46 3.64
CA TYR A 86 -21.56 -14.47 3.82
C TYR A 86 -22.51 -14.63 2.62
N ALA A 87 -22.16 -14.14 1.42
CA ALA A 87 -22.97 -14.37 0.23
C ALA A 87 -22.79 -15.83 -0.27
N TYR A 88 -23.44 -16.77 0.41
CA TYR A 88 -23.68 -18.12 -0.08
C TYR A 88 -24.59 -18.00 -1.31
N ALA A 89 -24.04 -18.21 -2.51
CA ALA A 89 -24.82 -18.24 -3.75
C ALA A 89 -25.68 -19.52 -3.77
N PRO A 90 -27.02 -19.43 -3.77
CA PRO A 90 -27.84 -20.60 -3.98
C PRO A 90 -27.72 -21.03 -5.45
N ALA A 91 -27.20 -22.23 -5.67
CA ALA A 91 -27.39 -23.09 -6.85
C ALA A 91 -27.00 -22.59 -8.26
N THR A 92 -26.40 -21.41 -8.42
CA THR A 92 -25.83 -20.98 -9.72
C THR A 92 -24.37 -20.60 -9.52
N HIS A 93 -23.46 -21.21 -10.30
CA HIS A 93 -22.00 -21.04 -10.23
C HIS A 93 -21.51 -19.64 -10.66
N SER A 94 -22.14 -18.57 -10.17
CA SER A 94 -21.73 -17.18 -10.37
C SER A 94 -21.13 -16.66 -9.07
N THR A 95 -19.98 -17.23 -8.69
CA THR A 95 -19.26 -16.96 -7.45
C THR A 95 -18.48 -15.65 -7.53
N TYR A 96 -19.14 -14.51 -7.77
CA TYR A 96 -18.61 -13.18 -7.42
C TYR A 96 -19.64 -12.10 -7.67
N SER A 97 -20.10 -11.43 -6.61
CA SER A 97 -20.71 -10.11 -6.74
C SER A 97 -19.82 -9.16 -5.95
N PRO A 98 -18.93 -8.38 -6.61
CA PRO A 98 -18.35 -7.24 -5.94
C PRO A 98 -19.53 -6.29 -5.71
N ASN A 99 -19.64 -5.73 -4.51
CA ASN A 99 -20.29 -4.43 -4.45
C ASN A 99 -19.43 -3.53 -5.35
N ALA A 100 -19.89 -3.23 -6.57
CA ALA A 100 -19.10 -2.52 -7.58
C ALA A 100 -18.56 -1.20 -7.04
N ALA A 101 -19.30 -0.58 -6.10
CA ALA A 101 -18.86 0.56 -5.33
C ALA A 101 -17.61 0.27 -4.48
N GLN A 102 -17.53 -0.89 -3.82
CA GLN A 102 -16.37 -1.29 -3.01
C GLN A 102 -15.12 -1.54 -3.83
N LEU A 103 -15.25 -2.18 -5.01
CA LEU A 103 -14.12 -2.32 -5.94
C LEU A 103 -13.68 -0.94 -6.45
N GLY A 104 -14.63 -0.10 -6.89
CA GLY A 104 -14.33 1.25 -7.37
C GLY A 104 -13.63 2.10 -6.32
N LEU A 105 -14.07 2.00 -5.05
CA LEU A 105 -13.43 2.70 -3.94
C LEU A 105 -12.05 2.13 -3.61
N LEU A 106 -11.85 0.81 -3.66
CA LEU A 106 -10.53 0.20 -3.52
C LEU A 106 -9.56 0.75 -4.59
N LEU A 107 -9.97 0.72 -5.86
CA LEU A 107 -9.17 1.21 -6.98
C LEU A 107 -8.79 2.67 -6.79
N ILE A 108 -9.76 3.55 -6.51
CA ILE A 108 -9.52 4.99 -6.44
C ILE A 108 -8.71 5.40 -5.21
N VAL A 109 -8.95 4.77 -4.05
CA VAL A 109 -8.24 5.07 -2.81
C VAL A 109 -6.79 4.62 -2.92
N VAL A 110 -6.55 3.38 -3.39
CA VAL A 110 -5.19 2.86 -3.53
C VAL A 110 -4.44 3.59 -4.63
N ALA A 111 -5.07 3.85 -5.78
CA ALA A 111 -4.42 4.57 -6.88
C ALA A 111 -4.09 6.02 -6.51
N GLY A 112 -5.04 6.74 -5.88
CA GLY A 112 -4.82 8.11 -5.42
C GLY A 112 -3.69 8.18 -4.39
N TRP A 113 -3.70 7.28 -3.41
CA TRP A 113 -2.63 7.17 -2.43
C TRP A 113 -1.27 6.84 -3.08
N ALA A 114 -1.23 5.88 -4.00
CA ALA A 114 -0.01 5.44 -4.65
C ALA A 114 0.58 6.53 -5.56
N LEU A 115 -0.28 7.30 -6.26
CA LEU A 115 0.13 8.43 -7.09
C LEU A 115 0.80 9.53 -6.24
N VAL A 116 0.18 9.91 -5.12
CA VAL A 116 0.71 10.93 -4.21
C VAL A 116 2.00 10.44 -3.55
N THR A 117 2.03 9.19 -3.09
CA THR A 117 3.20 8.58 -2.46
C THR A 117 4.39 8.52 -3.42
N GLY A 118 4.17 8.04 -4.65
CA GLY A 118 5.21 7.99 -5.68
C GLY A 118 5.72 9.38 -6.05
N SER A 119 4.84 10.37 -6.13
CA SER A 119 5.23 11.77 -6.39
C SER A 119 6.12 12.34 -5.29
N ILE A 120 5.78 12.09 -4.01
CA ILE A 120 6.60 12.52 -2.86
C ILE A 120 7.95 11.80 -2.87
N GLU A 121 7.99 10.50 -3.14
CA GLU A 121 9.25 9.76 -3.16
C GLU A 121 10.16 10.19 -4.32
N ILE A 122 9.63 10.53 -5.51
CA ILE A 122 10.44 11.17 -6.58
C ILE A 122 11.06 12.47 -6.09
N TYR A 123 10.27 13.32 -5.42
CA TYR A 123 10.76 14.58 -4.87
C TYR A 123 11.87 14.34 -3.82
N LEU A 124 11.66 13.43 -2.88
CA LEU A 124 12.67 13.08 -1.88
C LEU A 124 13.93 12.48 -2.52
N GLY A 125 13.77 11.63 -3.54
CA GLY A 125 14.89 11.09 -4.31
C GLY A 125 15.71 12.18 -5.00
N SER A 126 15.04 13.20 -5.56
CA SER A 126 15.73 14.33 -6.20
C SER A 126 16.51 15.18 -5.21
N LYS A 127 16.02 15.31 -3.97
CA LYS A 127 16.70 16.04 -2.89
C LYS A 127 17.94 15.32 -2.37
N GLU A 128 17.95 13.99 -2.42
CA GLU A 128 19.09 13.16 -2.05
C GLU A 128 20.11 13.00 -3.19
N GLY A 129 19.68 13.22 -4.43
CA GLY A 129 20.48 12.97 -5.62
C GLY A 129 20.28 11.54 -6.13
N PHE A 130 19.92 11.37 -7.40
CA PHE A 130 19.64 10.06 -7.98
C PHE A 130 20.88 9.16 -8.14
N SER A 131 22.07 9.75 -8.08
CA SER A 131 23.34 9.02 -8.04
C SER A 131 23.63 8.44 -6.65
N GLU A 132 22.96 8.93 -5.61
CA GLU A 132 23.12 8.44 -4.26
C GLU A 132 22.26 7.22 -4.00
N ARG A 133 22.73 6.37 -3.08
CA ARG A 133 21.99 5.16 -2.69
C ARG A 133 20.61 5.50 -2.14
N SER A 134 20.52 6.48 -1.24
CA SER A 134 19.24 6.92 -0.66
C SER A 134 18.29 7.44 -1.74
N GLY A 135 18.81 8.21 -2.72
CA GLY A 135 18.01 8.70 -3.84
C GLY A 135 17.46 7.58 -4.72
N ARG A 136 18.28 6.56 -5.04
CA ARG A 136 17.83 5.37 -5.78
C ARG A 136 16.75 4.59 -5.03
N ASP A 137 16.88 4.44 -3.72
CA ASP A 137 15.91 3.69 -2.91
C ASP A 137 14.51 4.36 -2.93
N PHE A 138 14.47 5.70 -2.94
CA PHE A 138 13.25 6.47 -3.16
C PHE A 138 12.70 6.29 -4.58
N LEU A 139 13.56 6.35 -5.61
CA LEU A 139 13.12 6.17 -6.99
C LEU A 139 12.51 4.79 -7.25
N ILE A 140 13.08 3.73 -6.68
CA ILE A 140 12.55 2.36 -6.81
C ILE A 140 11.16 2.26 -6.17
N SER A 141 11.01 2.81 -4.95
CA SER A 141 9.72 2.81 -4.25
C SER A 141 8.68 3.62 -5.04
N ALA A 142 9.06 4.79 -5.54
CA ALA A 142 8.21 5.63 -6.36
C ALA A 142 7.78 4.96 -7.66
N PHE A 143 8.69 4.27 -8.35
CA PHE A 143 8.36 3.54 -9.57
C PHE A 143 7.26 2.51 -9.31
N PHE A 144 7.37 1.72 -8.25
CA PHE A 144 6.33 0.75 -7.90
C PHE A 144 4.99 1.42 -7.57
N SER A 145 5.00 2.55 -6.84
CA SER A 145 3.76 3.26 -6.50
C SER A 145 3.10 3.90 -7.74
N ILE A 146 3.88 4.52 -8.62
CA ILE A 146 3.37 5.09 -9.87
C ILE A 146 2.86 3.97 -10.80
N ALA A 147 3.58 2.87 -10.93
CA ALA A 147 3.15 1.72 -11.72
C ALA A 147 1.81 1.16 -11.21
N LEU A 148 1.64 1.04 -9.89
CA LEU A 148 0.37 0.62 -9.29
C LEU A 148 -0.76 1.61 -9.58
N ALA A 149 -0.51 2.91 -9.41
CA ALA A 149 -1.49 3.96 -9.68
C ALA A 149 -1.94 3.96 -11.14
N VAL A 150 -0.99 3.89 -12.07
CA VAL A 150 -1.26 3.82 -13.52
C VAL A 150 -2.06 2.57 -13.86
N LEU A 151 -1.68 1.41 -13.31
CA LEU A 151 -2.40 0.16 -13.51
C LEU A 151 -3.86 0.28 -13.05
N PHE A 152 -4.12 0.83 -11.86
CA PHE A 152 -5.47 0.91 -11.32
C PHE A 152 -6.34 1.96 -12.02
N LEU A 153 -5.76 3.08 -12.46
CA LEU A 153 -6.50 4.15 -13.14
C LEU A 153 -6.78 3.85 -14.61
N LEU A 154 -5.85 3.23 -15.32
CA LEU A 154 -5.96 3.04 -16.77
C LEU A 154 -6.50 1.67 -17.16
N VAL A 155 -6.14 0.62 -16.41
CA VAL A 155 -6.57 -0.75 -16.74
C VAL A 155 -7.88 -1.11 -16.03
N ALA A 156 -8.13 -0.54 -14.85
CA ALA A 156 -9.30 -0.85 -14.02
C ALA A 156 -9.54 -2.38 -13.89
N PRO A 157 -8.56 -3.12 -13.34
CA PRO A 157 -8.62 -4.58 -13.30
C PRO A 157 -9.84 -5.09 -12.54
N ASP A 158 -10.23 -6.33 -12.83
CA ASP A 158 -11.20 -7.03 -12.01
C ASP A 158 -10.70 -7.14 -10.56
N VAL A 159 -11.60 -7.45 -9.65
CA VAL A 159 -11.33 -7.53 -8.22
C VAL A 159 -10.23 -8.54 -7.83
N VAL A 160 -10.16 -9.70 -8.48
CA VAL A 160 -9.15 -10.73 -8.18
C VAL A 160 -7.78 -10.19 -8.55
N SER A 161 -7.68 -9.64 -9.76
CA SER A 161 -6.48 -8.99 -10.26
C SER A 161 -6.10 -7.76 -9.41
N THR A 162 -7.06 -6.94 -8.99
CA THR A 162 -6.83 -5.75 -8.16
C THR A 162 -6.16 -6.10 -6.83
N VAL A 163 -6.76 -7.05 -6.09
CA VAL A 163 -6.21 -7.48 -4.81
C VAL A 163 -4.86 -8.17 -5.00
N GLY A 164 -4.72 -9.01 -6.03
CA GLY A 164 -3.46 -9.68 -6.37
C GLY A 164 -2.33 -8.69 -6.70
N PHE A 165 -2.58 -7.69 -7.55
CA PHE A 165 -1.58 -6.66 -7.90
C PHE A 165 -1.20 -5.81 -6.71
N PHE A 166 -2.15 -5.48 -5.83
CA PHE A 166 -1.85 -4.80 -4.58
C PHE A 166 -0.96 -5.66 -3.66
N GLY A 167 -1.26 -6.96 -3.54
CA GLY A 167 -0.40 -7.91 -2.81
C GLY A 167 1.02 -7.99 -3.39
N ALA A 168 1.15 -8.08 -4.71
CA ALA A 168 2.43 -8.08 -5.40
C ALA A 168 3.23 -6.80 -5.15
N TYR A 169 2.58 -5.64 -5.21
CA TYR A 169 3.18 -4.35 -4.85
C TYR A 169 3.73 -4.34 -3.42
N LEU A 170 2.95 -4.85 -2.45
CA LEU A 170 3.39 -4.95 -1.05
C LEU A 170 4.60 -5.90 -0.90
N MET A 171 4.62 -7.02 -1.61
CA MET A 171 5.77 -7.93 -1.60
C MET A 171 7.03 -7.27 -2.16
N LEU A 172 6.93 -6.58 -3.29
CA LEU A 172 8.05 -5.87 -3.91
C LEU A 172 8.62 -4.79 -2.98
N LEU A 173 7.75 -3.98 -2.36
CA LEU A 173 8.19 -2.98 -1.38
C LEU A 173 8.76 -3.60 -0.11
N GLY A 174 8.15 -4.69 0.36
CA GLY A 174 8.61 -5.43 1.53
C GLY A 174 10.05 -5.94 1.36
N VAL A 175 10.33 -6.56 0.22
CA VAL A 175 11.68 -7.01 -0.14
C VAL A 175 12.63 -5.82 -0.33
N HIS A 176 12.21 -4.80 -1.09
CA HIS A 176 13.03 -3.61 -1.35
C HIS A 176 13.45 -2.91 -0.06
N TRP A 177 12.51 -2.60 0.82
CA TRP A 177 12.81 -1.97 2.11
C TRP A 177 13.54 -2.91 3.07
N GLY A 178 13.32 -4.21 2.99
CA GLY A 178 14.09 -5.21 3.74
C GLY A 178 15.58 -5.17 3.37
N ILE A 179 15.88 -5.14 2.07
CA ILE A 179 17.26 -5.01 1.56
C ILE A 179 17.84 -3.65 1.94
N ALA A 180 17.08 -2.56 1.80
CA ALA A 180 17.52 -1.22 2.17
C ALA A 180 17.85 -1.11 3.68
N ALA A 181 17.10 -1.79 4.53
CA ALA A 181 17.38 -1.87 5.96
C ALA A 181 18.65 -2.69 6.27
N ALA A 182 18.82 -3.83 5.60
CA ALA A 182 19.95 -4.74 5.81
C ALA A 182 21.27 -4.23 5.21
N GLY A 183 21.23 -3.41 4.16
CA GLY A 183 22.41 -2.93 3.47
C GLY A 183 23.33 -2.03 4.31
N GLU A 184 24.64 -2.26 4.23
CA GLU A 184 25.63 -1.46 4.94
C GLU A 184 25.68 -0.03 4.38
N GLY A 185 25.45 0.96 5.25
CA GLY A 185 25.76 2.35 4.93
C GLY A 185 27.25 2.55 5.10
N LYS A 186 27.99 2.77 4.01
CA LYS A 186 29.29 3.44 4.18
C LYS A 186 28.98 4.83 4.72
N LYS A 187 29.66 5.15 5.82
CA LYS A 187 29.69 6.48 6.45
C LYS A 187 30.14 7.53 5.45
#